data_AF-A0AAU4I9R6-F1
#
_entry.id   AF-A0AAU4I9R6-F1
#
_cell.length_a   1.000
_cell.length_b   1.000
_cell.length_c   1.000
_cell.angle_alpha   90.00
_cell.angle_beta   90.00
_cell.angle_gamma   90.00
#
_symmetry.space_group_name_H-M   'P 1'
#
loop_
_entity.id
_entity.type
_entity.pdbx_description
1 polymer ?
#
loop_
_entity_poly.entity_id
_entity_poly.type
_entity_poly.pdbx_seq_one_letter_code
_entity_poly.pdbx_strand_id
1 'polypeptide(L)'
;MAGPAFRAAAVRVRVPASSANLGPGFDAFGLALGLYDDVVVRVADSGLNIDIAGEGADTLPRDESHLLVRSMRTAFDLLGGQPRGLEVVCANRIPHGRGLGSSSAAICAGIVAARAVTIGGEAKLDDTALLELATEIEGHPDNVAACLLGGFTLAWMDGGSAKAIRMEPADSIVPVVFVPSKPVLTETARGLLPRTVPHVDAAVNAGRAGLLVEALTRRPEFLLPATEDRLHQEYRSPAMPESVALVARLRADGIPAVISGAGPTVLALVDNGAADKVARLAGEGWAANRLALDAAGASVLPLGTQGG
;
A
#
# COMPACT_ATOMS: atom_id res chain seq x y z
N MET A 1 -22.56 22.98 19.99
CA MET A 1 -21.15 23.26 19.63
C MET A 1 -21.12 23.69 18.19
N ALA A 2 -20.33 24.71 17.83
CA ALA A 2 -20.13 25.05 16.43
C ALA A 2 -19.47 23.87 15.71
N GLY A 3 -19.94 23.53 14.50
CA GLY A 3 -19.34 22.46 13.69
C GLY A 3 -17.89 22.78 13.31
N PRO A 4 -17.13 21.81 12.77
CA PRO A 4 -15.76 22.04 12.33
C PRO A 4 -15.72 23.11 11.25
N ALA A 5 -14.65 23.90 11.27
CA ALA A 5 -14.35 24.83 10.19
C ALA A 5 -13.44 24.14 9.16
N PHE A 6 -13.68 24.41 7.89
CA PHE A 6 -12.91 23.84 6.78
C PHE A 6 -12.15 24.91 6.03
N ARG A 7 -11.02 24.52 5.43
CA ARG A 7 -10.25 25.38 4.53
C ARG A 7 -11.04 25.65 3.25
N ALA A 8 -11.00 26.90 2.79
CA ALA A 8 -11.56 27.28 1.49
C ALA A 8 -10.66 26.81 0.31
N ALA A 9 -9.34 26.82 0.51
CA ALA A 9 -8.39 26.33 -0.48
C ALA A 9 -8.41 24.80 -0.58
N ALA A 10 -8.17 24.28 -1.78
CA ALA A 10 -8.01 22.86 -1.99
C ALA A 10 -6.74 22.34 -1.27
N VAL A 11 -6.70 21.04 -1.01
CA VAL A 11 -5.50 20.33 -0.55
C VAL A 11 -5.15 19.28 -1.59
N ARG A 12 -3.85 19.07 -1.82
CA ARG A 12 -3.34 17.98 -2.64
C ARG A 12 -2.67 16.97 -1.75
N VAL A 13 -3.08 15.72 -1.83
CA VAL A 13 -2.48 14.59 -1.12
C VAL A 13 -1.82 13.68 -2.14
N ARG A 14 -0.62 13.21 -1.82
CA ARG A 14 0.08 12.16 -2.55
C ARG A 14 0.25 10.95 -1.64
N VAL A 15 -0.06 9.77 -2.16
CA VAL A 15 0.12 8.50 -1.45
C VAL A 15 0.94 7.52 -2.30
N PRO A 16 1.91 6.80 -1.71
CA PRO A 16 2.66 5.78 -2.43
C PRO A 16 1.88 4.46 -2.51
N ALA A 17 2.21 3.65 -3.52
CA ALA A 17 1.90 2.23 -3.56
C ALA A 17 2.62 1.52 -2.41
N SER A 18 2.12 0.34 -2.05
CA SER A 18 2.79 -0.49 -1.07
C SER A 18 2.76 -1.97 -1.42
N SER A 19 3.82 -2.68 -1.07
CA SER A 19 3.87 -4.14 -1.08
C SER A 19 3.85 -4.65 0.34
N ALA A 20 2.85 -5.49 0.66
CA ALA A 20 2.72 -6.16 1.94
C ALA A 20 3.38 -7.54 1.94
N ASN A 21 3.47 -8.17 3.11
CA ASN A 21 4.03 -9.49 3.43
C ASN A 21 5.54 -9.63 3.18
N LEU A 22 6.02 -9.24 2.00
CA LEU A 22 7.44 -9.31 1.60
C LEU A 22 8.03 -10.72 1.74
N GLY A 23 7.22 -11.76 1.53
CA GLY A 23 7.55 -13.14 1.86
C GLY A 23 7.03 -13.49 3.26
N PRO A 24 7.87 -13.80 4.25
CA PRO A 24 7.44 -14.33 5.54
C PRO A 24 6.73 -13.34 6.47
N GLY A 25 6.73 -12.03 6.19
CA GLY A 25 6.17 -10.99 7.05
C GLY A 25 4.65 -10.86 6.97
N PHE A 26 3.94 -11.99 6.92
CA PHE A 26 2.50 -12.05 6.66
C PHE A 26 1.67 -11.15 7.60
N ASP A 27 0.84 -10.29 7.02
CA ASP A 27 -0.03 -9.29 7.69
C ASP A 27 0.72 -8.32 8.65
N ALA A 28 2.06 -8.23 8.55
CA ALA A 28 2.89 -7.42 9.44
C ALA A 28 3.86 -6.49 8.69
N PHE A 29 4.43 -6.95 7.58
CA PHE A 29 5.50 -6.21 6.89
C PHE A 29 4.94 -5.45 5.69
N GLY A 30 5.33 -4.19 5.56
CA GLY A 30 4.97 -3.33 4.43
C GLY A 30 6.18 -2.58 3.87
N LEU A 31 6.20 -2.37 2.56
CA LEU A 31 7.23 -1.59 1.87
C LEU A 31 6.57 -0.54 0.99
N ALA A 32 6.91 0.73 1.18
CA ALA A 32 6.40 1.83 0.36
C ALA A 32 7.19 1.94 -0.95
N LEU A 33 6.48 2.09 -2.05
CA LEU A 33 7.01 2.06 -3.40
C LEU A 33 6.77 3.40 -4.10
N GLY A 34 7.74 3.85 -4.89
CA GLY A 34 7.75 5.12 -5.62
C GLY A 34 6.81 5.17 -6.84
N LEU A 35 5.59 4.67 -6.69
CA LEU A 35 4.47 4.79 -7.61
C LEU A 35 3.31 5.41 -6.84
N TYR A 36 2.63 6.41 -7.38
CA TYR A 36 1.80 7.29 -6.54
C TYR A 36 0.41 7.52 -7.10
N ASP A 37 -0.56 7.68 -6.21
CA ASP A 37 -1.81 8.37 -6.54
C ASP A 37 -1.73 9.83 -6.01
N ASP A 38 -2.29 10.76 -6.79
CA ASP A 38 -2.44 12.16 -6.38
C ASP A 38 -3.94 12.46 -6.28
N VAL A 39 -4.38 13.03 -5.16
CA VAL A 39 -5.78 13.40 -4.92
C VAL A 39 -5.86 14.87 -4.53
N VAL A 40 -6.71 15.63 -5.20
CA VAL A 40 -7.02 17.01 -4.85
C VAL A 40 -8.43 17.07 -4.27
N VAL A 41 -8.58 17.61 -3.07
CA VAL A 41 -9.86 17.76 -2.39
C VAL A 41 -10.12 19.21 -2.06
N ARG A 42 -11.33 19.69 -2.38
CA ARG A 42 -11.81 21.02 -2.02
C ARG A 42 -13.19 20.91 -1.39
N VAL A 43 -13.44 21.69 -0.34
CA VAL A 43 -14.80 21.83 0.21
C VAL A 43 -15.64 22.69 -0.75
N ALA A 44 -16.83 22.21 -1.05
CA ALA A 44 -17.81 22.86 -1.91
C ALA A 44 -19.04 23.29 -1.11
N ASP A 45 -19.86 24.17 -1.70
CA ASP A 45 -21.07 24.70 -1.04
C ASP A 45 -22.14 23.63 -0.81
N SER A 46 -22.21 22.63 -1.71
CA SER A 46 -23.12 21.47 -1.60
C SER A 46 -22.72 20.35 -2.55
N GLY A 47 -23.13 19.12 -2.24
CA GLY A 47 -23.05 17.98 -3.15
C GLY A 47 -21.67 17.31 -3.21
N LEU A 48 -21.55 16.31 -4.07
CA LEU A 48 -20.33 15.54 -4.26
C LEU A 48 -20.02 15.50 -5.77
N ASN A 49 -18.83 15.97 -6.15
CA ASN A 49 -18.34 15.87 -7.52
C ASN A 49 -16.99 15.14 -7.50
N ILE A 50 -16.85 14.12 -8.34
CA ILE A 50 -15.67 13.26 -8.41
C ILE A 50 -15.21 13.16 -9.86
N ASP A 51 -13.98 13.58 -10.12
CA ASP A 51 -13.28 13.35 -11.38
C ASP A 51 -12.13 12.38 -11.14
N ILE A 52 -11.96 11.42 -12.05
CA ILE A 52 -11.01 10.32 -11.92
C ILE A 52 -10.28 10.13 -13.25
N ALA A 53 -8.96 10.26 -13.22
CA ALA A 53 -8.06 9.96 -14.32
C ALA A 53 -7.15 8.79 -13.98
N GLY A 54 -6.79 8.00 -15.01
CA GLY A 54 -5.90 6.85 -14.88
C GLY A 54 -6.62 5.58 -14.40
N GLU A 55 -6.00 4.86 -13.46
CA GLU A 55 -6.53 3.59 -12.96
C GLU A 55 -7.94 3.75 -12.36
N GLY A 56 -8.87 2.94 -12.85
CA GLY A 56 -10.26 2.95 -12.41
C GLY A 56 -11.13 4.10 -12.94
N ALA A 57 -10.66 4.94 -13.87
CA ALA A 57 -11.45 6.04 -14.43
C ALA A 57 -12.82 5.59 -14.98
N ASP A 58 -12.86 4.45 -15.67
CA ASP A 58 -14.11 3.95 -16.29
C ASP A 58 -14.93 3.05 -15.36
N THR A 59 -14.38 2.62 -14.22
CA THR A 59 -14.96 1.55 -13.40
C THR A 59 -15.28 1.96 -11.96
N LEU A 60 -14.61 2.98 -11.41
CA LEU A 60 -14.86 3.45 -10.06
C LEU A 60 -16.15 4.29 -9.99
N PRO A 61 -16.93 4.15 -8.91
CA PRO A 61 -18.15 4.91 -8.72
C PRO A 61 -17.83 6.40 -8.49
N ARG A 62 -18.73 7.28 -8.96
CA ARG A 62 -18.60 8.75 -8.79
C ARG A 62 -19.59 9.28 -7.75
N ASP A 63 -19.85 8.49 -6.72
CA ASP A 63 -20.83 8.73 -5.68
C ASP A 63 -20.29 8.38 -4.28
N GLU A 64 -21.15 8.41 -3.27
CA GLU A 64 -20.81 8.13 -1.86
C GLU A 64 -20.31 6.69 -1.63
N SER A 65 -20.44 5.77 -2.58
CA SER A 65 -19.88 4.41 -2.49
C SER A 65 -18.38 4.35 -2.81
N HIS A 66 -17.79 5.41 -3.39
CA HIS A 66 -16.36 5.47 -3.67
C HIS A 66 -15.54 5.34 -2.38
N LEU A 67 -14.59 4.40 -2.33
CA LEU A 67 -13.82 4.07 -1.13
C LEU A 67 -13.15 5.30 -0.50
N LEU A 68 -12.41 6.09 -1.30
CA LEU A 68 -11.83 7.36 -0.85
C LEU A 68 -12.86 8.32 -0.23
N VAL A 69 -14.06 8.44 -0.80
CA VAL A 69 -15.14 9.27 -0.24
C VAL A 69 -15.62 8.71 1.09
N ARG A 70 -15.87 7.40 1.17
CA ARG A 70 -16.24 6.74 2.43
C ARG A 70 -15.20 6.99 3.51
N SER A 71 -13.92 6.85 3.18
CA SER A 71 -12.81 7.13 4.12
C SER A 71 -12.78 8.60 4.56
N MET A 72 -13.02 9.55 3.65
CA MET A 72 -13.20 10.96 4.02
C MET A 72 -14.39 11.16 4.96
N ARG A 73 -15.55 10.56 4.67
CA ARG A 73 -16.76 10.66 5.50
C ARG A 73 -16.48 10.17 6.91
N THR A 74 -15.90 8.97 7.06
CA THR A 74 -15.56 8.42 8.37
C THR A 74 -14.56 9.30 9.12
N ALA A 75 -13.54 9.84 8.44
CA ALA A 75 -12.61 10.78 9.07
C ALA A 75 -13.29 12.10 9.50
N PHE A 76 -14.20 12.65 8.69
CA PHE A 76 -14.94 13.86 9.05
C PHE A 76 -15.82 13.70 10.28
N ASP A 77 -16.43 12.52 10.47
CA ASP A 77 -17.21 12.23 11.67
C ASP A 77 -16.36 12.32 12.93
N LEU A 78 -15.12 11.79 12.90
CA LEU A 78 -14.15 11.92 14.00
C LEU A 78 -13.62 13.34 14.17
N LEU A 79 -13.52 14.10 13.07
CA LEU A 79 -13.05 15.49 13.08
C LEU A 79 -14.13 16.49 13.57
N GLY A 80 -15.35 16.00 13.81
CA GLY A 80 -16.44 16.71 14.48
C GLY A 80 -17.60 17.12 13.57
N GLY A 81 -17.64 16.68 12.32
CA GLY A 81 -18.77 16.90 11.42
C GLY A 81 -18.42 16.94 9.94
N GLN A 82 -19.46 16.78 9.10
CA GLN A 82 -19.35 16.71 7.65
C GLN A 82 -19.30 18.09 6.98
N PRO A 83 -18.50 18.27 5.91
CA PRO A 83 -18.62 19.43 5.03
C PRO A 83 -19.92 19.37 4.22
N ARG A 84 -20.42 20.54 3.79
CA ARG A 84 -21.67 20.66 3.01
C ARG A 84 -21.55 20.03 1.62
N GLY A 85 -20.36 20.08 1.03
CA GLY A 85 -20.04 19.43 -0.22
C GLY A 85 -18.54 19.21 -0.42
N LEU A 86 -18.21 18.37 -1.40
CA LEU A 86 -16.85 17.97 -1.75
C LEU A 86 -16.66 17.97 -3.27
N GLU A 87 -15.53 18.52 -3.69
CA GLU A 87 -14.96 18.29 -5.01
C GLU A 87 -13.68 17.49 -4.87
N VAL A 88 -13.59 16.40 -5.63
CA VAL A 88 -12.51 15.42 -5.56
C VAL A 88 -11.98 15.18 -6.96
N VAL A 89 -10.67 15.33 -7.14
CA VAL A 89 -9.98 15.00 -8.39
C VAL A 89 -8.91 13.97 -8.08
N CYS A 90 -9.00 12.80 -8.70
CA CYS A 90 -8.09 11.69 -8.51
C CYS A 90 -7.24 11.48 -9.78
N ALA A 91 -5.92 11.39 -9.61
CA ALA A 91 -4.99 10.95 -10.64
C ALA A 91 -4.33 9.65 -10.18
N ASN A 92 -4.95 8.52 -10.55
CA ASN A 92 -4.59 7.19 -10.08
C ASN A 92 -3.59 6.53 -11.03
N ARG A 93 -2.47 6.04 -10.51
CA ARG A 93 -1.44 5.29 -11.24
C ARG A 93 -1.13 3.95 -10.58
N ILE A 94 -1.59 3.71 -9.35
CA ILE A 94 -1.39 2.44 -8.65
C ILE A 94 -2.36 1.38 -9.23
N PRO A 95 -1.87 0.27 -9.81
CA PRO A 95 -2.74 -0.74 -10.44
C PRO A 95 -3.73 -1.39 -9.46
N HIS A 96 -5.02 -1.36 -9.82
CA HIS A 96 -6.09 -1.89 -8.97
C HIS A 96 -6.16 -3.42 -8.98
N GLY A 97 -6.36 -4.02 -7.79
CA GLY A 97 -6.48 -5.48 -7.64
C GLY A 97 -5.20 -6.23 -8.02
N ARG A 98 -4.03 -5.58 -7.90
CA ARG A 98 -2.72 -6.13 -8.29
C ARG A 98 -1.78 -6.47 -7.15
N GLY A 99 -2.16 -6.23 -5.90
CA GLY A 99 -1.27 -6.43 -4.75
C GLY A 99 -0.26 -5.30 -4.54
N LEU A 100 -0.54 -4.11 -5.07
CA LEU A 100 0.27 -2.88 -4.88
C LEU A 100 -0.39 -1.85 -3.94
N GLY A 101 -1.33 -2.30 -3.09
CA GLY A 101 -1.90 -1.47 -2.02
C GLY A 101 -2.84 -0.35 -2.48
N SER A 102 -3.51 -0.46 -3.63
CA SER A 102 -4.39 0.62 -4.13
C SER A 102 -5.57 0.94 -3.21
N SER A 103 -6.14 -0.06 -2.53
CA SER A 103 -7.22 0.13 -1.53
C SER A 103 -6.71 0.97 -0.36
N SER A 104 -5.61 0.53 0.25
CA SER A 104 -4.98 1.21 1.36
C SER A 104 -4.54 2.64 0.97
N ALA A 105 -4.02 2.83 -0.25
CA ALA A 105 -3.69 4.15 -0.79
C ALA A 105 -4.91 5.07 -0.87
N ALA A 106 -6.04 4.59 -1.40
CA ALA A 106 -7.29 5.36 -1.47
C ALA A 106 -7.84 5.72 -0.07
N ILE A 107 -7.76 4.79 0.89
CA ILE A 107 -8.15 5.02 2.29
C ILE A 107 -7.27 6.09 2.92
N CYS A 108 -5.95 5.92 2.82
CA CYS A 108 -4.97 6.85 3.38
C CYS A 108 -5.13 8.25 2.76
N ALA A 109 -5.30 8.34 1.43
CA ALA A 109 -5.51 9.60 0.74
C ALA A 109 -6.79 10.30 1.23
N GLY A 110 -7.89 9.57 1.40
CA GLY A 110 -9.15 10.11 1.91
C GLY A 110 -9.01 10.65 3.33
N ILE A 111 -8.43 9.87 4.25
CA ILE A 111 -8.29 10.30 5.65
C ILE A 111 -7.33 11.48 5.77
N VAL A 112 -6.17 11.43 5.09
CA VAL A 112 -5.19 12.52 5.08
C VAL A 112 -5.79 13.79 4.47
N ALA A 113 -6.58 13.68 3.39
CA ALA A 113 -7.27 14.81 2.79
C ALA A 113 -8.31 15.42 3.74
N ALA A 114 -9.14 14.59 4.37
CA ALA A 114 -10.15 15.04 5.36
C ALA A 114 -9.50 15.76 6.54
N ARG A 115 -8.39 15.21 7.06
CA ARG A 115 -7.57 15.84 8.09
C ARG A 115 -7.04 17.20 7.62
N ALA A 116 -6.47 17.26 6.42
CA ALA A 116 -5.83 18.46 5.89
C ALA A 116 -6.82 19.59 5.59
N VAL A 117 -8.01 19.30 5.05
CA VAL A 117 -9.04 20.33 4.79
C VAL A 117 -9.71 20.83 6.07
N THR A 118 -9.64 20.09 7.18
CA THR A 118 -10.25 20.51 8.45
C THR A 118 -9.31 21.42 9.23
N ILE A 119 -9.79 22.59 9.64
CA ILE A 119 -9.00 23.53 10.47
C ILE A 119 -8.75 22.89 11.83
N GLY A 120 -7.48 22.76 12.21
CA GLY A 120 -7.06 22.05 13.42
C GLY A 120 -7.20 20.53 13.32
N GLY A 121 -7.30 19.97 12.11
CA GLY A 121 -7.50 18.53 11.90
C GLY A 121 -6.38 17.67 12.50
N GLU A 122 -5.12 18.08 12.38
CA GLU A 122 -3.97 17.35 12.95
C GLU A 122 -4.03 17.23 14.49
N ALA A 123 -4.61 18.21 15.18
CA ALA A 123 -4.77 18.16 16.63
C ALA A 123 -5.92 17.24 17.08
N LYS A 124 -6.85 16.93 16.17
CA LYS A 124 -8.02 16.07 16.44
C LYS A 124 -7.82 14.64 15.96
N LEU A 125 -7.03 14.46 14.90
CA LEU A 125 -6.69 13.19 14.29
C LEU A 125 -5.17 13.15 14.10
N ASP A 126 -4.47 12.79 15.17
CA ASP A 126 -3.01 12.62 15.14
C ASP A 126 -2.61 11.39 14.30
N ASP A 127 -1.32 11.18 14.09
CA ASP A 127 -0.83 10.10 13.23
C ASP A 127 -1.15 8.70 13.78
N THR A 128 -1.31 8.55 15.10
CA THR A 128 -1.68 7.26 15.71
C THR A 128 -3.14 6.95 15.40
N ALA A 129 -4.05 7.89 15.69
CA ALA A 129 -5.47 7.75 15.41
C ALA A 129 -5.73 7.63 13.89
N LEU A 130 -4.91 8.27 13.06
CA LEU A 130 -4.97 8.12 11.61
C LEU A 130 -4.63 6.69 11.17
N LEU A 131 -3.54 6.11 11.68
CA LEU A 131 -3.16 4.71 11.40
C LEU A 131 -4.23 3.73 11.88
N GLU A 132 -4.76 3.94 13.09
CA GLU A 132 -5.83 3.12 13.66
C GLU A 132 -7.08 3.15 12.77
N LEU A 133 -7.56 4.35 12.40
CA LEU A 133 -8.73 4.51 11.54
C LEU A 133 -8.52 3.88 10.16
N ALA A 134 -7.37 4.11 9.54
CA ALA A 134 -7.07 3.55 8.23
C ALA A 134 -7.01 2.02 8.28
N THR A 135 -6.44 1.46 9.35
CA THR A 135 -6.40 0.01 9.59
C THR A 135 -7.78 -0.56 9.84
N GLU A 136 -8.64 0.13 10.59
CA GLU A 136 -10.03 -0.31 10.84
C GLU A 136 -10.81 -0.44 9.53
N ILE A 137 -10.65 0.52 8.61
CA ILE A 137 -11.33 0.51 7.31
C ILE A 137 -10.78 -0.58 6.38
N GLU A 138 -9.46 -0.77 6.32
CA GLU A 138 -8.82 -1.77 5.46
C GLU A 138 -8.96 -3.21 6.02
N GLY A 139 -8.94 -3.33 7.34
CA GLY A 139 -8.95 -4.60 8.09
C GLY A 139 -7.57 -5.19 8.39
N HIS A 140 -6.48 -4.59 7.90
CA HIS A 140 -5.11 -5.01 8.21
C HIS A 140 -4.12 -3.83 8.08
N PRO A 141 -3.04 -3.81 8.89
CA PRO A 141 -2.23 -2.60 9.06
C PRO A 141 -1.01 -2.49 8.14
N ASP A 142 -0.57 -3.57 7.50
CA ASP A 142 0.70 -3.66 6.77
C ASP A 142 0.80 -2.71 5.56
N ASN A 143 -0.16 -2.74 4.64
CA ASN A 143 -0.18 -1.82 3.51
C ASN A 143 -0.46 -0.37 3.93
N VAL A 144 -1.33 -0.19 4.93
CA VAL A 144 -1.69 1.12 5.49
C VAL A 144 -0.48 1.78 6.13
N ALA A 145 0.25 1.08 7.00
CA ALA A 145 1.43 1.59 7.67
C ALA A 145 2.50 2.02 6.66
N ALA A 146 2.80 1.18 5.65
CA ALA A 146 3.74 1.54 4.60
C ALA A 146 3.25 2.76 3.79
N CYS A 147 1.96 2.82 3.45
CA CYS A 147 1.40 3.95 2.72
C CYS A 147 1.50 5.26 3.50
N LEU A 148 1.25 5.24 4.81
CA LEU A 148 1.25 6.43 5.65
C LEU A 148 2.65 6.88 6.03
N LEU A 149 3.51 5.95 6.43
CA LEU A 149 4.80 6.25 7.03
C LEU A 149 5.93 6.28 6.01
N GLY A 150 5.81 5.58 4.89
CA GLY A 150 6.93 5.33 3.98
C GLY A 150 7.92 4.29 4.53
N GLY A 151 8.96 4.02 3.76
CA GLY A 151 10.04 3.10 4.10
C GLY A 151 9.60 1.63 4.18
N PHE A 152 10.28 0.88 5.04
CA PHE A 152 9.89 -0.47 5.44
C PHE A 152 9.19 -0.39 6.81
N THR A 153 8.00 -0.95 6.94
CA THR A 153 7.20 -0.89 8.17
C THR A 153 6.97 -2.27 8.76
N LEU A 154 7.07 -2.37 10.09
CA LEU A 154 6.56 -3.48 10.87
C LEU A 154 5.31 -3.01 11.60
N ALA A 155 4.17 -3.58 11.26
CA ALA A 155 2.87 -3.24 11.83
C ALA A 155 2.28 -4.42 12.60
N TRP A 156 1.53 -4.13 13.66
CA TRP A 156 0.87 -5.14 14.49
C TRP A 156 -0.38 -4.57 15.16
N MET A 157 -1.23 -5.46 15.67
CA MET A 157 -2.39 -5.08 16.48
C MET A 157 -2.06 -5.30 17.96
N ASP A 158 -2.33 -4.29 18.80
CA ASP A 158 -2.17 -4.36 20.25
C ASP A 158 -3.46 -3.88 20.93
N GLY A 159 -4.17 -4.79 21.59
CA GLY A 159 -5.45 -4.48 22.23
C GLY A 159 -6.55 -3.99 21.28
N GLY A 160 -6.46 -4.31 19.98
CA GLY A 160 -7.38 -3.82 18.95
C GLY A 160 -6.94 -2.52 18.26
N SER A 161 -5.89 -1.86 18.76
CA SER A 161 -5.27 -0.70 18.11
C SER A 161 -4.14 -1.10 17.17
N ALA A 162 -4.08 -0.49 16.00
CA ALA A 162 -2.99 -0.67 15.06
C ALA A 162 -1.76 0.13 15.50
N LYS A 163 -0.59 -0.51 15.46
CA LYS A 163 0.71 0.10 15.73
C LYS A 163 1.67 -0.21 14.60
N ALA A 164 2.61 0.68 14.34
CA ALA A 164 3.66 0.46 13.37
C ALA A 164 4.95 1.15 13.78
N ILE A 165 6.07 0.54 13.37
CA ILE A 165 7.38 1.20 13.35
C ILE A 165 7.87 1.26 11.92
N ARG A 166 8.51 2.37 11.57
CA ARG A 166 9.19 2.56 10.29
C ARG A 166 10.69 2.34 10.47
N MET A 167 11.29 1.71 9.47
CA MET A 167 12.72 1.51 9.31
C MET A 167 13.13 1.95 7.89
N GLU A 168 14.37 2.40 7.74
CA GLU A 168 14.93 2.69 6.43
C GLU A 168 15.46 1.40 5.79
N PRO A 169 14.96 1.01 4.60
CA PRO A 169 15.59 -0.04 3.83
C PRO A 169 16.98 0.40 3.38
N ALA A 170 17.88 -0.55 3.12
CA ALA A 170 19.20 -0.27 2.59
C ALA A 170 19.09 0.36 1.19
N ASP A 171 19.79 1.47 0.97
CA ASP A 171 19.76 2.24 -0.30
C ASP A 171 20.18 1.42 -1.53
N SER A 172 20.90 0.32 -1.33
CA SER A 172 21.29 -0.59 -2.40
C SER A 172 20.13 -1.42 -2.95
N ILE A 173 19.02 -1.53 -2.22
CA ILE A 173 17.85 -2.33 -2.59
C ILE A 173 16.98 -1.54 -3.58
N VAL A 174 16.68 -2.19 -4.69
CA VAL A 174 15.83 -1.68 -5.76
C VAL A 174 14.66 -2.66 -5.98
N PRO A 175 13.42 -2.23 -5.72
CA PRO A 175 12.23 -2.98 -6.09
C PRO A 175 12.04 -3.07 -7.60
N VAL A 176 11.86 -4.29 -8.10
CA VAL A 176 11.36 -4.56 -9.44
C VAL A 176 10.02 -5.28 -9.31
N VAL A 177 8.95 -4.66 -9.81
CA VAL A 177 7.60 -5.22 -9.76
C VAL A 177 7.21 -5.78 -11.12
N PHE A 178 6.61 -6.95 -11.13
CA PHE A 178 6.04 -7.59 -12.30
C PHE A 178 4.54 -7.63 -12.13
N VAL A 179 3.84 -6.74 -12.85
CA VAL A 179 2.38 -6.60 -12.77
C VAL A 179 1.75 -7.36 -13.93
N PRO A 180 0.92 -8.39 -13.69
CA PRO A 180 0.29 -9.13 -14.78
C PRO A 180 -0.87 -8.34 -15.38
N SER A 181 -1.54 -8.88 -16.40
CA SER A 181 -2.72 -8.24 -17.03
C SER A 181 -4.07 -8.62 -16.41
N LYS A 182 -4.17 -9.70 -15.61
CA LYS A 182 -5.40 -10.11 -14.91
C LYS A 182 -5.37 -9.83 -13.39
N PRO A 183 -6.37 -9.16 -12.80
CA PRO A 183 -6.42 -8.92 -11.36
C PRO A 183 -6.80 -10.19 -10.59
N VAL A 184 -6.47 -10.25 -9.30
CA VAL A 184 -6.98 -11.26 -8.37
C VAL A 184 -7.60 -10.53 -7.18
N LEU A 185 -8.79 -10.95 -6.76
CA LEU A 185 -9.44 -10.40 -5.58
C LEU A 185 -8.71 -10.85 -4.32
N THR A 186 -8.36 -9.90 -3.44
CA THR A 186 -7.68 -10.16 -2.16
C THR A 186 -8.45 -11.17 -1.31
N GLU A 187 -9.78 -11.08 -1.29
CA GLU A 187 -10.66 -12.01 -0.57
C GLU A 187 -10.50 -13.45 -1.07
N THR A 188 -10.46 -13.65 -2.39
CA THR A 188 -10.23 -14.98 -3.00
C THR A 188 -8.87 -15.53 -2.60
N ALA A 189 -7.81 -14.73 -2.66
CA ALA A 189 -6.47 -15.15 -2.26
C ALA A 189 -6.33 -15.44 -0.76
N ARG A 190 -7.07 -14.70 0.09
CA ARG A 190 -7.12 -14.96 1.55
C ARG A 190 -7.96 -16.20 1.89
N GLY A 191 -9.04 -16.47 1.15
CA GLY A 191 -9.89 -17.63 1.35
C GLY A 191 -9.21 -18.99 1.12
N LEU A 192 -8.05 -19.00 0.44
CA LEU A 192 -7.24 -20.19 0.22
C LEU A 192 -6.34 -20.58 1.41
N LEU A 193 -6.20 -19.70 2.40
CA LEU A 193 -5.28 -19.93 3.52
C LEU A 193 -5.88 -20.94 4.51
N PRO A 194 -5.11 -21.94 4.96
CA PRO A 194 -5.59 -22.90 5.95
C PRO A 194 -5.76 -22.24 7.32
N ARG A 195 -6.71 -22.75 8.11
CA ARG A 195 -6.93 -22.28 9.49
C ARG A 195 -5.79 -22.64 10.46
N THR A 196 -5.01 -23.66 10.11
CA THR A 196 -3.92 -24.20 10.94
C THR A 196 -2.74 -24.54 10.06
N VAL A 197 -1.54 -24.26 10.56
CA VAL A 197 -0.27 -24.62 9.89
C VAL A 197 0.58 -25.50 10.82
N PRO A 198 1.47 -26.34 10.26
CA PRO A 198 2.44 -27.08 11.06
C PRO A 198 3.33 -26.14 11.90
N HIS A 199 3.62 -26.53 13.15
CA HIS A 199 4.53 -25.76 14.00
C HIS A 199 5.92 -25.55 13.38
N VAL A 200 6.40 -26.51 12.59
CA VAL A 200 7.68 -26.37 11.86
C VAL A 200 7.65 -25.23 10.86
N ASP A 201 6.55 -25.05 10.14
CA ASP A 201 6.42 -23.99 9.15
C ASP A 201 6.26 -22.63 9.82
N ALA A 202 5.50 -22.56 10.93
CA ALA A 202 5.42 -21.38 11.76
C ALA A 202 6.80 -20.96 12.30
N ALA A 203 7.59 -21.90 12.82
CA ALA A 203 8.94 -21.63 13.33
C ALA A 203 9.91 -21.18 12.23
N VAL A 204 9.88 -21.83 11.07
CA VAL A 204 10.68 -21.42 9.91
C VAL A 204 10.31 -20.01 9.50
N ASN A 205 9.02 -19.73 9.35
CA ASN A 205 8.54 -18.42 8.89
C ASN A 205 8.90 -17.31 9.88
N ALA A 206 8.77 -17.54 11.19
CA ALA A 206 9.22 -16.60 12.22
C ALA A 206 10.72 -16.29 12.12
N GLY A 207 11.55 -17.31 11.89
CA GLY A 207 12.99 -17.15 11.66
C GLY A 207 13.30 -16.34 10.39
N ARG A 208 12.56 -16.61 9.29
CA ARG A 208 12.70 -15.86 8.04
C ARG A 208 12.27 -14.41 8.17
N ALA A 209 11.16 -14.14 8.86
CA ALA A 209 10.70 -12.77 9.13
C ALA A 209 11.74 -11.97 9.93
N GLY A 210 12.32 -12.55 10.99
CA GLY A 210 13.41 -11.92 11.74
C GLY A 210 14.64 -11.64 10.90
N LEU A 211 15.04 -12.59 10.04
CA LEU A 211 16.15 -12.40 9.10
C LEU A 211 15.85 -11.33 8.05
N LEU A 212 14.59 -11.21 7.61
CA LEU A 212 14.19 -10.24 6.59
C LEU A 212 14.31 -8.80 7.07
N VAL A 213 14.04 -8.53 8.35
CA VAL A 213 14.28 -7.21 8.95
C VAL A 213 15.77 -6.83 8.83
N GLU A 214 16.67 -7.76 9.14
CA GLU A 214 18.12 -7.54 8.98
C GLU A 214 18.51 -7.36 7.52
N ALA A 215 17.97 -8.20 6.63
CA ALA A 215 18.30 -8.19 5.22
C ALA A 215 17.85 -6.91 4.52
N LEU A 216 16.63 -6.44 4.80
CA LEU A 216 16.09 -5.21 4.22
C LEU A 216 16.81 -3.97 4.70
N THR A 217 17.34 -3.95 5.94
CA THR A 217 17.89 -2.72 6.53
C THR A 217 19.40 -2.63 6.49
N ARG A 218 20.12 -3.76 6.62
CA ARG A 218 21.56 -3.76 6.86
C ARG A 218 22.35 -4.78 6.05
N ARG A 219 21.77 -5.95 5.76
CA ARG A 219 22.48 -7.10 5.18
C ARG A 219 21.76 -7.67 3.95
N PRO A 220 21.62 -6.88 2.86
CA PRO A 220 20.83 -7.28 1.68
C PRO A 220 21.30 -8.57 1.01
N GLU A 221 22.53 -9.03 1.25
CA GLU A 221 23.00 -10.34 0.79
C GLU A 221 22.18 -11.52 1.32
N PHE A 222 21.42 -11.34 2.41
CA PHE A 222 20.54 -12.37 2.97
C PHE A 222 19.10 -12.29 2.44
N LEU A 223 18.76 -11.39 1.51
CA LEU A 223 17.39 -11.25 1.01
C LEU A 223 16.84 -12.55 0.42
N LEU A 224 17.65 -13.33 -0.29
CA LEU A 224 17.20 -14.57 -0.93
C LEU A 224 16.67 -15.59 0.11
N PRO A 225 17.46 -16.01 1.12
CA PRO A 225 16.94 -16.88 2.18
C PRO A 225 15.89 -16.18 3.06
N ALA A 226 15.96 -14.86 3.24
CA ALA A 226 15.02 -14.13 4.10
C ALA A 226 13.61 -13.98 3.53
N THR A 227 13.47 -14.05 2.21
CA THR A 227 12.19 -13.93 1.50
C THR A 227 11.45 -15.27 1.32
N GLU A 228 11.96 -16.36 1.91
CA GLU A 228 11.24 -17.63 1.98
C GLU A 228 10.02 -17.52 2.88
N ASP A 229 8.88 -18.03 2.39
CA ASP A 229 7.60 -18.07 3.10
C ASP A 229 7.07 -19.50 3.12
N ARG A 230 6.37 -19.86 4.20
CA ARG A 230 5.62 -21.12 4.30
C ARG A 230 4.18 -20.95 4.75
N LEU A 231 3.70 -19.70 4.88
CA LEU A 231 2.40 -19.43 5.48
C LEU A 231 1.34 -19.00 4.46
N HIS A 232 1.71 -18.48 3.29
CA HIS A 232 0.69 -17.96 2.36
C HIS A 232 0.99 -18.10 0.86
N GLN A 233 2.24 -18.01 0.42
CA GLN A 233 2.53 -17.91 -1.02
C GLN A 233 2.15 -19.19 -1.78
N GLU A 234 2.53 -20.36 -1.26
CA GLU A 234 2.21 -21.64 -1.90
C GLU A 234 0.71 -21.93 -1.87
N TYR A 235 0.03 -21.63 -0.76
CA TYR A 235 -1.42 -21.80 -0.63
C TYR A 235 -2.21 -20.94 -1.63
N ARG A 236 -1.65 -19.80 -2.08
CA ARG A 236 -2.27 -18.91 -3.07
C ARG A 236 -2.08 -19.37 -4.52
N SER A 237 -1.24 -20.38 -4.77
CA SER A 237 -0.95 -20.89 -6.11
C SER A 237 -2.19 -21.16 -6.99
N PRO A 238 -3.29 -21.76 -6.48
CA PRO A 238 -4.49 -21.98 -7.29
C PRO A 238 -5.13 -20.70 -7.87
N ALA A 239 -4.97 -19.55 -7.20
CA ALA A 239 -5.51 -18.26 -7.68
C ALA A 239 -4.55 -17.51 -8.62
N MET A 240 -3.25 -17.83 -8.59
CA MET A 240 -2.21 -17.11 -9.34
C MET A 240 -1.03 -18.02 -9.75
N PRO A 241 -1.28 -19.08 -10.53
CA PRO A 241 -0.24 -20.06 -10.85
C PRO A 241 0.93 -19.45 -11.62
N GLU A 242 0.65 -18.47 -12.50
CA GLU A 242 1.68 -17.75 -13.27
C GLU A 242 2.60 -16.91 -12.37
N SER A 243 2.04 -16.25 -11.34
CA SER A 243 2.82 -15.47 -10.36
C SER A 243 3.71 -16.36 -9.52
N VAL A 244 3.19 -17.49 -9.02
CA VAL A 244 3.97 -18.44 -8.22
C VAL A 244 5.08 -19.08 -9.07
N ALA A 245 4.79 -19.42 -10.33
CA ALA A 245 5.81 -19.92 -11.26
C ALA A 245 6.91 -18.89 -11.54
N LEU A 246 6.55 -17.61 -11.69
CA LEU A 246 7.53 -16.54 -11.87
C LEU A 246 8.42 -16.38 -10.62
N VAL A 247 7.83 -16.40 -9.41
CA VAL A 247 8.60 -16.38 -8.15
C VAL A 247 9.59 -17.55 -8.11
N ALA A 248 9.13 -18.78 -8.38
CA ALA A 248 9.98 -19.96 -8.36
C ALA A 248 11.15 -19.86 -9.35
N ARG A 249 10.90 -19.39 -10.57
CA ARG A 249 11.93 -19.19 -11.60
C ARG A 249 12.95 -18.14 -11.18
N LEU A 250 12.51 -16.96 -10.73
CA LEU A 250 13.42 -15.90 -10.28
C LEU A 250 14.28 -16.37 -9.10
N ARG A 251 13.69 -17.07 -8.13
CA ARG A 251 14.42 -17.60 -6.97
C ARG A 251 15.43 -18.67 -7.36
N ALA A 252 15.12 -19.52 -8.35
CA ALA A 252 16.06 -20.50 -8.90
C ALA A 252 17.29 -19.83 -9.55
N ASP A 253 17.12 -18.62 -10.09
CA ASP A 253 18.21 -17.78 -10.62
C ASP A 253 18.92 -16.95 -9.51
N GLY A 254 18.60 -17.18 -8.23
CA GLY A 254 19.20 -16.48 -7.09
C GLY A 254 18.60 -15.10 -6.80
N ILE A 255 17.46 -14.76 -7.41
CA ILE A 255 16.80 -13.46 -7.24
C ILE A 255 15.79 -13.52 -6.08
N PRO A 256 15.88 -12.65 -5.05
CA PRO A 256 14.90 -12.58 -3.97
C PRO A 256 13.55 -12.11 -4.50
N ALA A 257 12.65 -13.04 -4.81
CA ALA A 257 11.32 -12.76 -5.32
C ALA A 257 10.22 -13.29 -4.39
N VAL A 258 9.13 -12.52 -4.30
CA VAL A 258 7.96 -12.77 -3.44
C VAL A 258 6.67 -12.34 -4.15
N ILE A 259 5.54 -12.81 -3.64
CA ILE A 259 4.23 -12.25 -4.01
C ILE A 259 4.05 -10.92 -3.27
N SER A 260 3.72 -9.86 -4.01
CA SER A 260 3.41 -8.54 -3.45
C SER A 260 2.03 -8.56 -2.79
N GLY A 261 1.97 -8.49 -1.46
CA GLY A 261 0.73 -8.60 -0.70
C GLY A 261 0.00 -9.92 -0.98
N ALA A 262 -1.25 -9.84 -1.42
CA ALA A 262 -2.05 -10.99 -1.85
C ALA A 262 -1.86 -11.37 -3.34
N GLY A 263 -0.97 -10.67 -4.05
CA GLY A 263 -0.73 -10.86 -5.48
C GLY A 263 -1.78 -10.18 -6.36
N PRO A 264 -1.76 -10.45 -7.68
CA PRO A 264 -0.84 -11.34 -8.39
C PRO A 264 0.51 -10.71 -8.79
N THR A 265 0.80 -9.46 -8.40
CA THR A 265 2.12 -8.87 -8.67
C THR A 265 3.23 -9.66 -7.98
N VAL A 266 4.33 -9.87 -8.70
CA VAL A 266 5.58 -10.40 -8.13
C VAL A 266 6.51 -9.23 -7.85
N LEU A 267 7.08 -9.20 -6.66
CA LEU A 267 8.11 -8.25 -6.26
C LEU A 267 9.46 -8.97 -6.21
N ALA A 268 10.47 -8.41 -6.88
CA ALA A 268 11.86 -8.79 -6.72
C ALA A 268 12.64 -7.66 -6.04
N LEU A 269 13.48 -8.02 -5.07
CA LEU A 269 14.34 -7.09 -4.34
C LEU A 269 15.80 -7.34 -4.74
N VAL A 270 16.37 -6.43 -5.53
CA VAL A 270 17.66 -6.63 -6.17
C VAL A 270 18.54 -5.41 -6.01
N ASP A 271 19.82 -5.50 -6.34
CA ASP A 271 20.67 -4.32 -6.41
C ASP A 271 20.40 -3.47 -7.67
N ASN A 272 20.88 -2.23 -7.64
CA ASN A 272 20.76 -1.29 -8.76
C ASN A 272 21.38 -1.81 -10.07
N GLY A 273 22.45 -2.60 -10.02
CA GLY A 273 23.12 -3.14 -11.20
C GLY A 273 22.34 -4.29 -11.85
N ALA A 274 21.53 -5.01 -11.09
CA ALA A 274 20.74 -6.13 -11.54
C ALA A 274 19.32 -5.74 -12.00
N ALA A 275 18.78 -4.60 -11.53
CA ALA A 275 17.39 -4.20 -11.73
C ALA A 275 16.91 -4.29 -13.20
N ASP A 276 17.66 -3.70 -14.13
CA ASP A 276 17.26 -3.68 -15.55
C ASP A 276 17.32 -5.07 -16.19
N LYS A 277 18.29 -5.91 -15.77
CA LYS A 277 18.39 -7.30 -16.24
C LYS A 277 17.18 -8.10 -15.75
N VAL A 278 16.84 -7.93 -14.47
CA VAL A 278 15.74 -8.64 -13.81
C VAL A 278 14.40 -8.24 -14.40
N ALA A 279 14.17 -6.95 -14.69
CA ALA A 279 12.96 -6.48 -15.35
C ALA A 279 12.69 -7.18 -16.70
N ARG A 280 13.75 -7.59 -17.42
CA ARG A 280 13.63 -8.32 -18.70
C ARG A 280 13.32 -9.81 -18.55
N LEU A 281 13.39 -10.38 -17.34
CA LEU A 281 13.14 -11.81 -17.09
C LEU A 281 11.65 -12.18 -16.99
N ALA A 282 10.75 -11.18 -16.96
CA ALA A 282 9.32 -11.40 -16.77
C ALA A 282 8.71 -12.34 -17.83
N GLY A 283 9.09 -12.15 -19.09
CA GLY A 283 8.42 -12.77 -20.25
C GLY A 283 7.17 -12.00 -20.67
N GLU A 284 6.43 -12.57 -21.61
CA GLU A 284 5.16 -11.98 -22.09
C GLU A 284 4.09 -11.98 -20.99
N GLY A 285 3.18 -10.99 -21.03
CA GLY A 285 2.05 -10.89 -20.10
C GLY A 285 2.30 -10.09 -18.81
N TRP A 286 3.52 -9.57 -18.61
CA TRP A 286 3.91 -8.80 -17.45
C TRP A 286 4.37 -7.39 -17.82
N ALA A 287 3.85 -6.38 -17.12
CA ALA A 287 4.45 -5.05 -17.07
C ALA A 287 5.50 -5.03 -15.96
N ALA A 288 6.77 -5.07 -16.35
CA ALA A 288 7.90 -5.01 -15.43
C ALA A 288 8.33 -3.55 -15.20
N ASN A 289 8.35 -3.11 -13.94
CA ASN A 289 8.74 -1.75 -13.57
C ASN A 289 9.77 -1.77 -12.45
N ARG A 290 10.86 -1.05 -12.67
CA ARG A 290 11.76 -0.66 -11.59
C ARG A 290 11.13 0.50 -10.83
N LEU A 291 11.00 0.38 -9.51
CA LEU A 291 10.49 1.45 -8.66
C LEU A 291 11.58 1.94 -7.71
N ALA A 292 11.46 3.19 -7.27
CA ALA A 292 12.18 3.67 -6.11
C ALA A 292 11.52 3.16 -4.82
N LEU A 293 12.26 3.15 -3.72
CA LEU A 293 11.69 3.08 -2.39
C LEU A 293 11.12 4.46 -2.04
N ASP A 294 9.89 4.49 -1.54
CA ASP A 294 9.33 5.74 -1.02
C ASP A 294 9.69 5.89 0.45
N ALA A 295 10.31 7.01 0.82
CA ALA A 295 10.71 7.32 2.19
C ALA A 295 9.84 8.42 2.83
N ALA A 296 8.74 8.84 2.21
CA ALA A 296 7.94 9.94 2.72
C ALA A 296 6.62 9.46 3.32
N GLY A 297 6.02 8.43 2.73
CA GLY A 297 4.65 8.05 2.99
C GLY A 297 3.65 9.06 2.41
N ALA A 298 2.45 9.05 2.98
CA ALA A 298 1.37 9.94 2.57
C ALA A 298 1.72 11.38 2.94
N SER A 299 1.64 12.29 1.97
CA SER A 299 2.05 13.69 2.15
C SER A 299 1.06 14.68 1.56
N VAL A 300 0.87 15.80 2.24
CA VAL A 300 0.14 16.95 1.69
C VAL A 300 1.14 17.80 0.90
N LEU A 301 0.90 17.93 -0.40
CA LEU A 301 1.75 18.69 -1.31
C LEU A 301 1.22 20.12 -1.49
N PRO A 302 2.09 21.09 -1.77
CA PRO A 302 1.66 22.40 -2.24
C PRO A 302 0.79 22.26 -3.49
N LEU A 303 -0.28 23.04 -3.57
CA LEU A 303 -0.95 23.28 -4.85
C LEU A 303 0.06 24.03 -5.73
N GLY A 304 0.53 23.41 -6.82
CA GLY A 304 1.47 24.05 -7.72
C GLY A 304 0.91 25.42 -8.14
N THR A 305 1.72 26.48 -8.01
CA THR A 305 1.39 27.75 -8.66
C THR A 305 1.32 27.44 -10.15
N GLN A 306 0.14 27.52 -10.76
CA GLN A 306 0.07 27.52 -12.21
C GLN A 306 0.92 28.71 -12.68
N GLY A 307 2.03 28.43 -13.35
CA GLY A 307 2.82 29.45 -14.02
C GLY A 307 1.91 30.10 -15.06
N GLY A 308 1.73 31.42 -14.93
CA GLY A 308 1.06 32.24 -15.94
C GLY A 308 1.91 32.42 -17.20
#